data_AF-A0A970A8H4-F1
#
_entry.id   AF-A0A970A8H4-F1
#
_cell.length_a   1.000
_cell.length_b   1.000
_cell.length_c   1.000
_cell.angle_alpha   90.00
_cell.angle_beta   90.00
_cell.angle_gamma   90.00
#
_symmetry.space_group_name_H-M   'P 1'
#
loop_
_entity.id
_entity.type
_entity.pdbx_description
1 polymer ?
#
loop_
_entity_poly.entity_id
_entity_poly.type
_entity_poly.pdbx_seq_one_letter_code
_entity_poly.pdbx_strand_id
1 'polypeptide(L)'
;MEYSEDIVLVSTLLTKIQRPYEAKITYEFFLPEKEIEEYKATMAAISSPNIEEYWSEIEHSFLNKYVWKLYGGDEKLKTVVDNDILNKFDFEFMQPIRDVERDLSSGSNSLLKEVIDFFIDYEIKKRYYKN
;
A
#
# COMPACT_ATOMS: atom_id res chain seq x y z
N MET A 1 13.59 -12.69 -33.04
CA MET A 1 12.49 -11.81 -32.62
C MET A 1 13.13 -10.64 -31.92
N GLU A 2 13.03 -9.44 -32.49
CA GLU A 2 13.38 -8.21 -31.76
C GLU A 2 12.34 -8.04 -30.64
N TYR A 3 12.79 -8.11 -29.39
CA TYR A 3 12.01 -7.59 -28.28
C TYR A 3 12.15 -6.07 -28.35
N SER A 4 11.04 -5.32 -28.32
CA SER A 4 11.17 -3.86 -28.20
C SER A 4 11.88 -3.54 -26.88
N GLU A 5 12.66 -2.47 -26.86
CA GLU A 5 13.38 -2.01 -25.67
C GLU A 5 12.42 -1.84 -24.48
N ASP A 6 11.15 -1.51 -24.74
CA ASP A 6 10.08 -1.42 -23.74
C ASP A 6 9.81 -2.76 -23.04
N ILE A 7 9.80 -3.89 -23.76
CA ILE A 7 9.55 -5.21 -23.16
C ILE A 7 10.72 -5.60 -22.25
N VAL A 8 11.95 -5.25 -22.64
CA VAL A 8 13.14 -5.50 -21.82
C VAL A 8 13.07 -4.67 -20.54
N LEU A 9 12.67 -3.41 -20.64
CA LEU A 9 12.51 -2.50 -19.51
C LEU A 9 11.51 -3.02 -18.47
N VAL A 10 10.38 -3.59 -18.91
CA VAL A 10 9.30 -4.05 -18.03
C VAL A 10 9.36 -5.54 -17.72
N SER A 11 10.42 -6.24 -18.16
CA SER A 11 10.53 -7.70 -18.08
C SER A 11 10.39 -8.25 -16.66
N THR A 12 10.89 -7.52 -15.66
CA THR A 12 10.79 -7.87 -14.23
C THR A 12 9.38 -7.69 -13.67
N LEU A 13 8.51 -6.98 -14.39
CA LEU A 13 7.13 -6.69 -14.01
C LEU A 13 6.12 -7.62 -14.69
N LEU A 14 6.55 -8.43 -15.66
CA LEU A 14 5.66 -9.26 -16.47
C LEU A 14 5.02 -10.38 -15.64
N THR A 15 3.69 -10.45 -15.68
CA THR A 15 2.90 -11.61 -15.21
C THR A 15 2.59 -12.56 -16.36
N LYS A 16 2.64 -12.07 -17.61
CA LYS A 16 2.44 -12.86 -18.82
C LYS A 16 3.51 -12.56 -19.87
N ILE A 17 4.34 -13.56 -20.13
CA ILE A 17 5.50 -13.48 -21.03
C ILE A 17 5.08 -13.64 -22.51
N GLN A 18 3.85 -14.08 -22.79
CA GLN A 18 3.31 -14.25 -24.15
C GLN A 18 2.31 -13.16 -24.51
N ARG A 19 2.23 -12.81 -25.81
CA ARG A 19 1.26 -11.81 -26.30
C ARG A 19 -0.21 -12.23 -26.04
N PRO A 20 -1.09 -11.28 -25.72
CA PRO A 20 -0.78 -9.91 -25.27
C PRO A 20 -0.04 -9.96 -23.94
N TYR A 21 1.05 -9.18 -23.86
CA TYR A 21 1.87 -9.10 -22.65
C TYR A 21 1.07 -8.46 -21.52
N GLU A 22 1.38 -8.88 -20.30
CA GLU A 22 0.79 -8.32 -19.09
C GLU A 22 1.89 -8.10 -18.07
N ALA A 23 1.87 -6.93 -17.44
CA ALA A 23 2.73 -6.57 -16.34
C ALA A 23 1.88 -6.10 -15.16
N LYS A 24 2.36 -6.34 -13.94
CA LYS A 24 1.71 -5.93 -12.71
C LYS A 24 2.70 -5.20 -11.81
N ILE A 25 2.21 -4.12 -11.20
CA ILE A 25 2.86 -3.48 -10.06
C ILE A 25 1.86 -3.53 -8.92
N THR A 26 2.32 -3.97 -7.75
CA THR A 26 1.52 -4.09 -6.54
C THR A 26 2.08 -3.14 -5.49
N TYR A 27 1.26 -2.21 -5.02
CA TYR A 27 1.56 -1.38 -3.86
C TYR A 27 1.07 -2.08 -2.59
N GLU A 28 1.96 -2.30 -1.63
CA GLU A 28 1.65 -2.86 -0.31
C GLU A 28 2.00 -1.82 0.76
N PHE A 29 1.03 -1.44 1.60
CA PHE A 29 1.23 -0.63 2.80
C PHE A 29 0.93 -1.50 4.02
N PHE A 30 1.90 -1.67 4.91
CA PHE A 30 1.82 -2.65 5.97
C PHE A 30 2.68 -2.29 7.18
N LEU A 31 2.30 -2.83 8.33
CA LEU A 31 3.12 -2.80 9.53
C LEU A 31 4.20 -3.88 9.40
N PRO A 32 5.50 -3.55 9.49
CA PRO A 32 6.57 -4.54 9.40
C PRO A 32 6.41 -5.67 10.42
N GLU A 33 6.76 -6.89 10.04
CA GLU A 33 6.59 -8.09 10.87
C GLU A 33 7.20 -7.94 12.28
N LYS A 34 8.33 -7.24 12.39
CA LYS A 34 8.99 -6.93 13.66
C LYS A 34 8.14 -6.13 14.66
N GLU A 35 7.18 -5.35 14.18
CA GLU A 35 6.31 -4.51 15.01
C GLU A 35 4.98 -5.21 15.36
N ILE A 36 4.66 -6.34 14.71
CA ILE A 36 3.35 -7.01 14.84
C ILE A 36 3.11 -7.52 16.26
N GLU A 37 4.13 -8.08 16.92
CA GLU A 37 3.97 -8.62 18.27
C GLU A 37 3.77 -7.51 19.31
N GLU A 38 4.46 -6.38 19.16
CA GLU A 38 4.26 -5.19 19.99
C GLU A 38 2.85 -4.60 19.78
N TYR A 39 2.40 -4.53 18.52
CA TYR A 39 1.04 -4.11 18.19
C TYR A 39 -0.01 -4.96 18.88
N LYS A 40 0.06 -6.30 18.75
CA LYS A 40 -0.89 -7.21 19.39
C LYS A 40 -0.89 -7.07 20.91
N ALA A 41 0.28 -6.99 21.52
CA ALA A 41 0.41 -6.83 22.97
C ALA A 41 -0.21 -5.51 23.46
N THR A 42 0.05 -4.41 22.74
CA THR A 42 -0.48 -3.08 23.06
C THR A 42 -1.99 -3.04 22.93
N MET A 43 -2.54 -3.54 21.82
CA MET A 43 -3.99 -3.59 21.62
C MET A 43 -4.69 -4.51 22.64
N ALA A 44 -4.07 -5.62 23.03
CA ALA A 44 -4.62 -6.52 24.05
C ALA A 44 -4.60 -5.93 25.47
N ALA A 45 -3.70 -4.96 25.75
CA ALA A 45 -3.62 -4.30 27.04
C ALA A 45 -4.73 -3.24 27.23
N ILE A 46 -5.30 -2.71 26.15
CA ILE A 46 -6.43 -1.78 26.22
C ILE A 46 -7.66 -2.57 26.67
N SER A 47 -8.18 -2.24 27.85
CA SER A 47 -9.37 -2.88 28.45
C SER A 47 -10.65 -2.07 28.27
N SER A 48 -10.59 -0.95 27.55
CA SER A 48 -11.71 -0.05 27.34
C SER A 48 -12.64 -0.57 26.23
N PRO A 49 -13.96 -0.49 26.39
CA PRO A 49 -14.89 -0.75 25.30
C PRO A 49 -14.94 0.41 24.27
N ASN A 50 -14.22 1.51 24.52
CA ASN A 50 -14.18 2.66 23.64
C ASN A 50 -13.21 2.44 22.48
N ILE A 51 -13.73 2.45 21.26
CA ILE A 51 -12.92 2.27 20.04
C ILE A 51 -11.93 3.41 19.79
N GLU A 52 -12.23 4.63 20.26
CA GLU A 52 -11.37 5.80 20.06
C GLU A 52 -10.01 5.66 20.77
N GLU A 53 -9.96 4.91 21.87
CA GLU A 53 -8.69 4.66 22.58
C GLU A 53 -7.76 3.77 21.75
N TYR A 54 -8.30 2.76 21.05
CA TYR A 54 -7.53 1.94 20.12
C TYR A 54 -7.03 2.78 18.94
N TRP A 55 -7.87 3.66 18.41
CA TRP A 55 -7.48 4.56 17.31
C TRP A 55 -6.35 5.50 17.70
N SER A 56 -6.49 6.15 18.87
CA SER A 56 -5.45 7.03 19.39
C SER A 56 -4.12 6.28 19.54
N GLU A 57 -4.14 5.05 20.05
CA GLU A 57 -2.93 4.24 20.18
C GLU A 57 -2.32 3.85 18.82
N ILE A 58 -3.14 3.49 17.83
CA ILE A 58 -2.66 3.21 16.47
C ILE A 58 -2.03 4.46 15.86
N GLU A 59 -2.71 5.60 15.92
CA GLU A 59 -2.24 6.87 15.36
C GLU A 59 -0.91 7.33 15.97
N HIS A 60 -0.77 7.22 17.30
CA HIS A 60 0.41 7.72 18.01
C HIS A 60 1.59 6.74 18.03
N SER A 61 1.32 5.44 18.16
CA SER A 61 2.37 4.44 18.44
C SER A 61 2.74 3.58 17.24
N PHE A 62 1.84 3.43 16.26
CA PHE A 62 2.04 2.49 15.15
C PHE A 62 2.01 3.11 13.77
N LEU A 63 1.27 4.20 13.55
CA LEU A 63 1.09 4.79 12.23
C LEU A 63 2.42 5.18 11.56
N ASN A 64 3.35 5.74 12.34
CA ASN A 64 4.69 6.09 11.89
C ASN A 64 5.61 4.88 11.64
N LYS A 65 5.22 3.68 12.09
CA LYS A 65 5.96 2.43 11.91
C LYS A 65 5.52 1.67 10.65
N TYR A 66 4.36 2.00 10.08
CA TYR A 66 3.94 1.41 8.82
C TYR A 66 4.91 1.83 7.70
N VAL A 67 5.12 0.91 6.78
CA VAL A 67 5.96 1.11 5.60
C VAL A 67 5.17 0.77 4.37
N TRP A 68 5.60 1.30 3.23
CA TRP A 68 5.10 0.91 1.93
C TRP A 68 6.19 0.26 1.08
N LYS A 69 5.78 -0.60 0.14
CA LYS A 69 6.65 -1.19 -0.87
C LYS A 69 5.89 -1.34 -2.19
N LEU A 70 6.61 -1.18 -3.30
CA LEU A 70 6.13 -1.53 -4.63
C LEU A 70 6.76 -2.85 -5.05
N TYR A 71 5.94 -3.79 -5.52
CA TYR A 71 6.39 -5.08 -6.04
C TYR A 71 6.02 -5.26 -7.49
N GLY A 72 6.93 -5.84 -8.27
CA GLY A 72 6.77 -6.09 -9.69
C GLY A 72 6.41 -7.53 -9.98
N GLY A 73 5.55 -7.74 -10.98
CA GLY A 73 5.17 -9.05 -11.46
C GLY A 73 4.28 -9.80 -10.48
N ASP A 74 4.66 -11.05 -10.17
CA ASP A 74 3.91 -11.87 -9.21
C ASP A 74 4.09 -11.34 -7.79
N GLU A 75 2.99 -10.90 -7.18
CA GLU A 75 2.93 -10.38 -5.81
C GLU A 75 3.46 -11.35 -4.75
N LYS A 76 3.42 -12.66 -5.03
CA LYS A 76 3.93 -13.69 -4.12
C LYS A 76 5.45 -13.71 -4.04
N LEU A 77 6.12 -13.27 -5.11
CA LEU A 77 7.57 -13.23 -5.17
C LEU A 77 8.14 -12.03 -4.41
N LYS A 78 7.31 -11.02 -4.10
CA LYS A 78 7.69 -9.79 -3.40
C LYS A 78 8.96 -9.15 -3.98
N THR A 79 9.11 -9.20 -5.30
CA THR A 79 10.22 -8.56 -6.02
C THR A 79 10.01 -7.06 -5.99
N VAL A 80 10.85 -6.31 -5.26
CA VAL A 80 10.72 -4.86 -5.17
C VAL A 80 10.97 -4.20 -6.52
N VAL A 81 10.11 -3.27 -6.90
CA VAL A 81 10.29 -2.48 -8.14
C VAL A 81 11.38 -1.46 -7.94
N ASP A 82 12.29 -1.38 -8.90
CA ASP A 82 13.28 -0.31 -8.96
C ASP A 82 12.63 1.01 -9.40
N ASN A 83 12.81 2.07 -8.61
CA ASN A 83 12.31 3.41 -8.91
C ASN A 83 12.83 3.95 -10.25
N ASP A 84 14.00 3.50 -10.70
CA ASP A 84 14.54 3.87 -12.01
C ASP A 84 13.70 3.32 -13.17
N ILE A 85 13.02 2.18 -12.97
CA ILE A 85 12.09 1.62 -13.95
C ILE A 85 10.80 2.46 -13.96
N LEU A 86 10.31 2.88 -12.78
CA LEU A 86 9.12 3.72 -12.66
C LEU A 86 9.30 5.09 -13.34
N ASN A 87 10.48 5.69 -13.22
CA ASN A 87 10.80 6.97 -13.84
C ASN A 87 10.92 6.94 -15.37
N LYS A 88 11.09 5.74 -15.95
CA LYS A 88 11.17 5.53 -17.41
C LYS A 88 9.81 5.34 -18.06
N PHE A 89 8.75 5.16 -17.26
CA PHE A 89 7.39 5.13 -17.76
C PHE A 89 6.84 6.55 -17.92
N ASP A 90 6.63 6.96 -19.17
CA ASP A 90 5.94 8.20 -19.49
C ASP A 90 4.43 7.91 -19.61
N PHE A 91 3.76 7.77 -18.46
CA PHE A 91 2.31 7.65 -18.41
C PHE A 91 1.72 8.86 -17.68
N GLU A 92 0.76 9.54 -18.32
CA GLU A 92 -0.05 10.61 -17.70
C GLU A 92 -0.78 10.12 -16.43
N PHE A 93 -0.95 8.79 -16.24
CA PHE A 93 -1.59 8.15 -15.09
C PHE A 93 -0.66 7.79 -13.92
N MET A 94 0.67 7.97 -14.06
CA MET A 94 1.65 7.65 -12.99
C MET A 94 1.82 8.79 -11.98
N GLN A 95 1.38 10.01 -12.32
CA GLN A 95 1.35 11.16 -11.40
C GLN A 95 0.60 10.83 -10.10
N PRO A 96 -0.63 10.30 -10.11
CA PRO A 96 -1.34 9.87 -8.90
C PRO A 96 -0.55 8.89 -8.00
N ILE A 97 0.13 7.89 -8.57
CA ILE A 97 0.89 6.90 -7.78
C ILE A 97 2.14 7.54 -7.17
N ARG A 98 2.84 8.41 -7.93
CA ARG A 98 4.00 9.17 -7.44
C ARG A 98 3.64 10.21 -6.41
N ASP A 99 2.49 10.85 -6.57
CA ASP A 99 1.95 11.79 -5.59
C ASP A 99 1.58 11.06 -4.31
N VAL A 100 0.95 9.88 -4.38
CA VAL A 100 0.69 9.02 -3.21
C VAL A 100 1.98 8.64 -2.48
N GLU A 101 3.04 8.25 -3.21
CA GLU A 101 4.36 7.96 -2.63
C GLU A 101 4.97 9.18 -1.91
N ARG A 102 4.93 10.34 -2.57
CA ARG A 102 5.41 11.61 -2.00
C ARG A 102 4.60 11.98 -0.77
N ASP A 103 3.27 11.91 -0.85
CA ASP A 103 2.36 12.34 0.20
C ASP A 103 2.41 11.40 1.41
N LEU A 104 2.73 10.12 1.22
CA LEU A 104 3.00 9.16 2.29
C LEU A 104 4.39 9.29 2.91
N SER A 105 5.41 9.68 2.11
CA SER A 105 6.79 9.85 2.59
C SER A 105 7.04 11.23 3.22
N SER A 106 6.31 12.25 2.80
CA SER A 106 6.24 13.54 3.49
C SER A 106 5.35 13.37 4.72
N GLY A 107 5.97 13.15 5.88
CA GLY A 107 5.28 12.98 7.16
C GLY A 107 4.45 14.21 7.53
N SER A 108 3.22 14.30 7.01
CA SER A 108 2.11 15.10 7.52
C SER A 108 0.82 14.72 6.77
N ASN A 109 0.14 13.68 7.25
CA ASN A 109 -1.31 13.49 7.21
C ASN A 109 -2.11 14.06 6.01
N SER A 110 -2.60 13.18 5.13
CA SER A 110 -3.97 13.28 4.60
C SER A 110 -4.48 11.95 4.05
N LEU A 111 -3.75 11.29 3.15
CA LEU A 111 -4.30 10.15 2.41
C LEU A 111 -4.52 8.89 3.25
N LEU A 112 -3.60 8.56 4.14
CA LEU A 112 -3.75 7.37 4.98
C LEU A 112 -4.93 7.51 5.95
N LYS A 113 -5.10 8.70 6.52
CA LYS A 113 -6.26 9.05 7.34
C LYS A 113 -7.53 8.97 6.50
N GLU A 114 -7.54 9.52 5.29
CA GLU A 114 -8.69 9.46 4.37
C GLU A 114 -9.06 8.02 3.97
N VAL A 115 -8.08 7.15 3.71
CA VAL A 115 -8.33 5.74 3.35
C VAL A 115 -8.86 4.96 4.55
N ILE A 116 -8.27 5.15 5.74
CA ILE A 116 -8.75 4.49 6.97
C ILE A 116 -10.14 4.99 7.35
N ASP A 117 -10.37 6.31 7.33
CA ASP A 117 -11.68 6.94 7.55
C ASP A 117 -12.71 6.39 6.56
N PHE A 118 -12.35 6.25 5.27
CA PHE A 118 -13.23 5.65 4.27
C PHE A 118 -13.63 4.21 4.61
N PHE A 119 -12.70 3.37 5.07
CA PHE A 119 -13.01 1.98 5.44
C PHE A 119 -13.87 1.88 6.71
N ILE A 120 -13.65 2.74 7.70
CA ILE A 120 -14.48 2.83 8.90
C ILE A 120 -15.89 3.29 8.54
N ASP A 121 -16.00 4.34 7.74
CA ASP A 121 -17.28 4.91 7.34
C ASP A 121 -18.08 3.93 6.45
N TYR A 122 -17.38 3.10 5.68
CA TYR A 122 -17.95 1.98 4.93
C TYR A 122 -18.51 0.88 5.86
N GLU A 123 -17.79 0.46 6.89
CA GLU A 123 -18.25 -0.51 7.90
C GLU A 123 -19.48 0.00 8.67
N ILE A 124 -19.46 1.29 9.07
CA ILE A 124 -20.56 1.95 9.77
C ILE A 124 -21.80 2.01 8.86
N LYS A 125 -21.67 2.54 7.64
CA LYS A 125 -22.80 2.62 6.67
C LYS A 125 -23.38 1.24 6.37
N LYS A 126 -22.53 0.22 6.19
CA LYS A 126 -22.98 -1.16 5.94
C LYS A 126 -23.82 -1.74 7.08
N ARG A 127 -23.62 -1.32 8.34
CA ARG A 127 -24.49 -1.70 9.48
C ARG A 127 -25.86 -1.01 9.42
N TYR A 128 -25.96 0.20 8.89
CA TYR A 128 -27.23 0.92 8.74
C TYR A 128 -28.10 0.42 7.58
N TYR A 129 -27.50 -0.08 6.50
CA TYR A 129 -28.23 -0.66 5.36
C TYR A 129 -28.65 -2.13 5.55
N LYS A 130 -28.48 -2.69 6.76
CA LYS A 130 -28.91 -4.04 7.12
C LYS A 130 -30.14 -4.09 8.04
N ASN A 131 -30.80 -2.95 8.25
CA ASN A 131 -32.15 -2.84 8.81
C ASN A 131 -33.13 -2.38 7.72
#